data_AF-A0A8S3D553-F1
#
_entry.id   AF-A0A8S3D553-F1
#
_cell.length_a   1.000
_cell.length_b   1.000
_cell.length_c   1.000
_cell.angle_alpha   90.00
_cell.angle_beta   90.00
_cell.angle_gamma   90.00
#
_symmetry.space_group_name_H-M   'P 1'
#
loop_
_entity.id
_entity.type
_entity.pdbx_description
1 polymer ?
#
loop_
_entity_poly.entity_id
_entity_poly.type
_entity_poly.pdbx_seq_one_letter_code
_entity_poly.pdbx_strand_id
1 'polypeptide(L)'
;MMHLSESREIHPSYINVISRLGKNFVINFPKLYSARHCVQVVHSVLHISDTIHDFGPVHTFTTFQYENELGLLTRITKSTRRHAQELIGYLHLIQEAYCHLNNFNFMNSNFANYLFTRFACHRKSDDSKHCQLGHLRKEDDSVVRLLFPFAHIKYYQTVHVGRIRLCIRTYAEGKVADDSNIIFIFDNVQYRGKIRSIFTIDDGEPHLLVGYIANLTPLTCEIDDTENFVYHNILFATTTKWSYVPIEVNAFVEKSIFFRSSAGISYFFRQPTLDHCS
;
A
#
# COMPACT_ATOMS: atom_id res chain seq x y z
N MET A 1 10.02 2.34 -30.88
CA MET A 1 8.60 2.14 -31.26
C MET A 1 7.71 2.42 -30.05
N MET A 2 7.69 1.56 -29.01
CA MET A 2 6.87 1.77 -27.79
C MET A 2 7.01 3.15 -27.14
N HIS A 3 8.24 3.65 -26.94
CA HIS A 3 8.44 4.98 -26.36
C HIS A 3 7.79 6.13 -27.16
N LEU A 4 7.70 6.00 -28.49
CA LEU A 4 7.03 7.00 -29.34
C LEU A 4 5.50 6.85 -29.26
N SER A 5 5.03 5.62 -29.05
CA SER A 5 3.61 5.26 -28.93
C SER A 5 2.99 5.67 -27.58
N GLU A 6 3.82 5.88 -26.56
CA GLU A 6 3.42 6.27 -25.19
C GLU A 6 3.61 7.76 -24.90
N SER A 7 4.04 8.55 -25.89
CA SER A 7 4.24 9.99 -25.71
C SER A 7 2.90 10.69 -25.46
N ARG A 8 2.89 11.62 -24.49
CA ARG A 8 1.68 12.38 -24.09
C ARG A 8 1.09 13.21 -25.24
N GLU A 9 1.93 13.60 -26.18
CA GLU A 9 1.56 14.28 -27.42
C GLU A 9 2.09 13.48 -28.60
N ILE A 10 1.20 13.06 -29.50
CA ILE A 10 1.57 12.29 -30.69
C ILE A 10 1.51 13.20 -31.90
N HIS A 11 2.68 13.59 -32.38
CA HIS A 11 2.81 14.31 -33.62
C HIS A 11 2.55 13.36 -34.81
N PRO A 12 1.83 13.79 -35.88
CA PRO A 12 1.55 12.94 -37.04
C PRO A 12 2.80 12.31 -37.69
N SER A 13 3.95 12.99 -37.61
CA SER A 13 5.22 12.45 -38.08
C SER A 13 5.67 11.19 -37.32
N TYR A 14 5.31 11.04 -36.04
CA TYR A 14 5.65 9.88 -35.23
C TYR A 14 4.86 8.64 -35.64
N ILE A 15 3.61 8.82 -36.08
CA ILE A 15 2.77 7.71 -36.59
C ILE A 15 3.45 7.03 -37.78
N ASN A 16 3.98 7.82 -38.72
CA ASN A 16 4.73 7.31 -39.87
C ASN A 16 6.01 6.57 -39.46
N VAL A 17 6.73 7.07 -38.44
CA VAL A 17 7.92 6.42 -37.90
C VAL A 17 7.56 5.10 -37.23
N ILE A 18 6.49 5.06 -36.42
CA ILE A 18 6.00 3.87 -35.74
C ILE A 18 5.59 2.80 -36.77
N SER A 19 4.84 3.17 -37.81
CA SER A 19 4.43 2.27 -38.89
C SER A 19 5.64 1.64 -39.60
N ARG A 20 6.64 2.45 -39.94
CA ARG A 20 7.88 1.97 -40.58
C ARG A 20 8.67 1.01 -39.68
N LEU A 21 8.79 1.34 -38.39
CA LEU A 21 9.48 0.49 -37.42
C LEU A 21 8.72 -0.83 -37.20
N GLY A 22 7.39 -0.80 -37.10
CA GLY A 22 6.55 -1.98 -36.96
C GLY A 22 6.67 -2.92 -38.16
N LYS A 23 6.58 -2.39 -39.39
CA LYS A 23 6.78 -3.17 -40.62
C LYS A 23 8.18 -3.81 -40.67
N ASN A 24 9.22 -3.04 -40.34
CA ASN A 24 10.59 -3.54 -40.36
C ASN A 24 10.82 -4.62 -39.29
N PHE A 25 10.21 -4.48 -38.10
CA PHE A 25 10.24 -5.49 -37.06
C PHE A 25 9.60 -6.80 -37.54
N VAL A 26 8.36 -6.75 -38.07
CA VAL A 26 7.63 -7.95 -38.50
C VAL A 26 8.31 -8.65 -39.68
N ILE A 27 8.94 -7.92 -40.60
CA ILE A 27 9.70 -8.53 -41.72
C ILE A 27 10.96 -9.26 -41.23
N ASN A 28 11.65 -8.75 -40.22
CA ASN A 28 12.91 -9.33 -39.75
C ASN A 28 12.74 -10.34 -38.60
N PHE A 29 11.62 -10.30 -37.88
CA PHE A 29 11.34 -11.20 -36.75
C PHE A 29 11.43 -12.70 -37.12
N PRO A 30 10.83 -13.19 -38.23
CA PRO A 30 10.97 -14.59 -38.62
C PRO A 30 12.40 -14.97 -39.01
N LYS A 31 13.23 -14.02 -39.46
CA LYS A 31 14.63 -14.29 -39.80
C LYS A 31 15.48 -14.58 -38.58
N LEU A 32 15.14 -13.95 -37.44
CA LEU A 32 15.86 -14.09 -36.18
C LEU A 32 15.32 -15.25 -35.34
N TYR A 33 14.00 -15.42 -35.31
CA TYR A 33 13.33 -16.33 -34.40
C TYR A 33 12.65 -17.52 -35.09
N SER A 34 12.67 -17.64 -36.41
CA SER A 34 11.90 -18.62 -37.22
C SER A 34 10.39 -18.36 -37.26
N ALA A 35 9.74 -18.82 -38.34
CA ALA A 35 8.33 -18.57 -38.61
C ALA A 35 7.38 -19.10 -37.53
N ARG A 36 7.77 -20.15 -36.79
CA ARG A 36 6.92 -20.76 -35.75
C ARG A 36 6.61 -19.81 -34.58
N HIS A 37 7.41 -18.77 -34.37
CA HIS A 37 7.16 -17.77 -33.32
C HIS A 37 6.41 -16.53 -33.85
N CYS A 38 6.00 -16.52 -35.11
CA CYS A 38 5.16 -15.47 -35.69
C CYS A 38 3.71 -15.69 -35.30
N VAL A 39 3.43 -15.54 -34.01
CA VAL A 39 2.09 -15.63 -33.43
C VAL A 39 1.31 -14.34 -33.68
N GLN A 40 0.00 -14.38 -33.47
CA GLN A 40 -0.92 -13.25 -33.69
C GLN A 40 -0.43 -11.93 -33.08
N VAL A 41 0.15 -11.97 -31.88
CA VAL A 41 0.70 -10.78 -31.19
C VAL A 41 1.79 -10.08 -32.02
N VAL A 42 2.64 -10.84 -32.72
CA VAL A 42 3.69 -10.28 -33.60
C VAL A 42 3.06 -9.60 -34.81
N HIS A 43 1.98 -10.16 -35.35
CA HIS A 43 1.23 -9.54 -36.45
C HIS A 43 0.53 -8.25 -36.01
N SER A 44 -0.04 -8.24 -34.80
CA SER A 44 -0.73 -7.08 -34.23
C SER A 44 0.15 -5.82 -34.14
N VAL A 45 1.48 -5.98 -34.11
CA VAL A 45 2.44 -4.85 -34.15
C VAL A 45 2.26 -3.97 -35.39
N LEU A 46 1.80 -4.53 -36.52
CA LEU A 46 1.54 -3.76 -37.74
C LEU A 46 0.42 -2.74 -37.58
N HIS A 47 -0.54 -3.01 -36.69
CA HIS A 47 -1.73 -2.20 -36.52
C HIS A 47 -1.58 -1.11 -35.44
N ILE A 48 -0.46 -1.09 -34.71
CA ILE A 48 -0.22 -0.12 -33.64
C ILE A 48 -0.26 1.32 -34.18
N SER A 49 0.27 1.59 -35.38
CA SER A 49 0.21 2.93 -35.97
C SER A 49 -1.22 3.38 -36.25
N ASP A 50 -2.05 2.46 -36.74
CA ASP A 50 -3.42 2.74 -37.14
C ASP A 50 -4.29 2.94 -35.88
N THR A 51 -4.07 2.10 -34.86
CA THR A 51 -4.73 2.26 -33.56
C THR A 51 -4.36 3.58 -32.89
N ILE A 52 -3.10 4.01 -32.99
CA ILE A 52 -2.66 5.30 -32.44
C ILE A 52 -3.29 6.47 -33.18
N HIS A 53 -3.38 6.37 -34.50
CA HIS A 53 -4.02 7.38 -35.34
C HIS A 53 -5.49 7.57 -34.97
N ASP A 54 -6.22 6.46 -34.76
CA ASP A 54 -7.66 6.48 -34.55
C ASP A 54 -8.07 6.75 -33.08
N PHE A 55 -7.28 6.29 -32.12
CA PHE A 55 -7.63 6.31 -30.69
C PHE A 55 -6.66 7.11 -29.79
N GLY A 56 -5.59 7.67 -30.37
CA GLY A 56 -4.59 8.45 -29.64
C GLY A 56 -3.46 7.61 -29.03
N PRO A 57 -2.73 8.11 -28.02
CA PRO A 57 -1.61 7.39 -27.43
C PRO A 57 -1.99 6.04 -26.82
N VAL A 58 -1.10 5.05 -26.89
CA VAL A 58 -1.41 3.67 -26.44
C VAL A 58 -1.87 3.63 -24.98
N HIS A 59 -1.33 4.49 -24.12
CA HIS A 59 -1.70 4.57 -22.72
C HIS A 59 -3.16 4.99 -22.46
N THR A 60 -3.88 5.56 -23.44
CA THR A 60 -5.27 5.97 -23.27
C THR A 60 -6.25 4.81 -23.35
N PHE A 61 -5.86 3.70 -24.00
CA PHE A 61 -6.70 2.53 -24.20
C PHE A 61 -6.04 1.21 -23.74
N THR A 62 -4.89 1.27 -23.07
CA THR A 62 -4.31 0.09 -22.44
C THR A 62 -5.18 -0.43 -21.30
N THR A 63 -5.17 -1.75 -21.10
CA THR A 63 -5.81 -2.41 -19.95
C THR A 63 -5.06 -2.23 -18.64
N PHE A 64 -3.89 -1.56 -18.63
CA PHE A 64 -3.06 -1.42 -17.42
C PHE A 64 -3.78 -0.75 -16.25
N GLN A 65 -4.58 0.28 -16.51
CA GLN A 65 -5.38 0.91 -15.44
C GLN A 65 -6.39 -0.09 -14.86
N TYR A 66 -7.07 -0.82 -15.73
CA TYR A 66 -8.04 -1.85 -15.32
C TYR A 66 -7.36 -3.01 -14.56
N GLU A 67 -6.19 -3.46 -15.01
CA GLU A 67 -5.39 -4.50 -14.34
C GLU A 67 -4.87 -4.04 -12.97
N ASN A 68 -4.47 -2.78 -12.85
CA ASN A 68 -4.07 -2.19 -11.56
C ASN A 68 -5.23 -2.19 -10.57
N GLU A 69 -6.42 -1.76 -11.00
CA GLU A 69 -7.64 -1.78 -10.17
C GLU A 69 -8.08 -3.21 -9.84
N LEU A 70 -8.01 -4.15 -10.78
CA LEU A 70 -8.21 -5.58 -10.52
C LEU A 70 -7.21 -6.14 -9.51
N GLY A 71 -5.96 -5.67 -9.54
CA GLY A 71 -4.92 -5.99 -8.56
C GLY A 71 -5.28 -5.51 -7.16
N LEU A 72 -5.94 -4.36 -7.03
CA LEU A 72 -6.47 -3.87 -5.76
C LEU A 72 -7.65 -4.72 -5.29
N LEU A 73 -8.60 -5.03 -6.19
CA LEU A 73 -9.77 -5.85 -5.88
C LEU A 73 -9.39 -7.27 -5.46
N THR A 74 -8.43 -7.90 -6.14
CA THR A 74 -7.92 -9.23 -5.79
C THR A 74 -7.21 -9.26 -4.44
N ARG A 75 -6.51 -8.19 -4.04
CA ARG A 75 -5.91 -8.06 -2.70
C ARG A 75 -6.96 -7.92 -1.59
N ILE A 76 -8.13 -7.39 -1.92
CA ILE A 76 -9.25 -7.23 -0.99
C ILE A 76 -10.00 -8.56 -0.82
N THR A 77 -10.13 -9.37 -1.86
CA THR A 77 -10.79 -10.69 -1.82
C THR A 77 -9.87 -11.77 -1.23
N LYS A 78 -10.04 -12.11 0.05
CA LYS A 78 -9.17 -13.07 0.77
C LYS A 78 -9.55 -14.57 0.60
N SER A 79 -10.46 -14.95 -0.30
CA SER A 79 -11.12 -16.29 -0.27
C SER A 79 -10.67 -17.24 -1.39
N THR A 80 -10.01 -18.34 -1.04
CA THR A 80 -9.25 -19.23 -1.96
C THR A 80 -10.04 -20.08 -2.96
N ARG A 81 -11.37 -19.95 -3.16
CA ARG A 81 -12.11 -20.87 -4.06
C ARG A 81 -13.11 -20.27 -5.05
N ARG A 82 -13.47 -18.99 -4.97
CA ARG A 82 -14.48 -18.38 -5.87
C ARG A 82 -14.16 -16.94 -6.29
N HIS A 83 -12.87 -16.61 -6.46
CA HIS A 83 -12.41 -15.25 -6.81
C HIS A 83 -13.14 -14.62 -7.99
N ALA A 84 -13.29 -15.36 -9.09
CA ALA A 84 -13.96 -14.81 -10.28
C ALA A 84 -15.45 -14.51 -10.04
N GLN A 85 -16.15 -15.35 -9.28
CA GLN A 85 -17.57 -15.14 -8.95
C GLN A 85 -17.76 -13.99 -7.96
N GLU A 86 -16.86 -13.85 -6.99
CA GLU A 86 -16.87 -12.73 -6.04
C GLU A 86 -16.55 -11.40 -6.75
N LEU A 87 -15.54 -11.38 -7.62
CA LEU A 87 -15.21 -10.20 -8.44
C LEU A 87 -16.34 -9.81 -9.38
N ILE A 88 -16.96 -10.78 -10.07
CA ILE A 88 -18.12 -10.54 -10.94
C ILE A 88 -19.31 -10.04 -10.11
N GLY A 89 -19.51 -10.55 -8.89
CA GLY A 89 -20.53 -10.08 -7.96
C GLY A 89 -20.29 -8.63 -7.53
N TYR A 90 -19.06 -8.25 -7.22
CA TYR A 90 -18.71 -6.87 -6.88
C TYR A 90 -18.84 -5.93 -8.08
N LEU A 91 -18.44 -6.36 -9.28
CA LEU A 91 -18.59 -5.56 -10.50
C LEU A 91 -20.07 -5.35 -10.85
N HIS A 92 -20.91 -6.38 -10.72
CA HIS A 92 -22.37 -6.22 -10.88
C HIS A 92 -22.94 -5.27 -9.84
N LEU A 93 -22.53 -5.38 -8.57
CA LEU A 93 -23.01 -4.51 -7.51
C LEU A 93 -22.62 -3.04 -7.73
N ILE A 94 -21.41 -2.79 -8.25
CA ILE A 94 -20.92 -1.45 -8.63
C ILE A 94 -21.68 -0.94 -9.85
N GLN A 95 -21.88 -1.77 -10.87
CA GLN A 95 -22.63 -1.41 -12.08
C GLN A 95 -24.10 -1.11 -11.76
N GLU A 96 -24.73 -1.91 -10.90
CA GLU A 96 -26.10 -1.73 -10.44
C GLU A 96 -26.21 -0.45 -9.59
N ALA A 97 -25.26 -0.20 -8.67
CA ALA A 97 -25.17 1.05 -7.93
C ALA A 97 -24.98 2.27 -8.86
N TYR A 98 -24.18 2.14 -9.92
CA TYR A 98 -23.95 3.21 -10.90
C TYR A 98 -25.18 3.46 -11.79
N CYS A 99 -25.88 2.40 -12.22
CA CYS A 99 -27.15 2.50 -12.94
C CYS A 99 -28.25 3.13 -12.07
N HIS A 100 -28.29 2.82 -10.77
CA HIS A 100 -29.23 3.44 -9.82
C HIS A 100 -28.86 4.88 -9.45
N LEU A 101 -27.56 5.22 -9.44
CA LEU A 101 -27.10 6.61 -9.28
C LEU A 101 -27.48 7.49 -10.47
N ASN A 102 -27.48 6.93 -11.69
CA ASN A 102 -27.80 7.68 -12.91
C ASN A 102 -29.31 7.73 -13.24
N ASN A 103 -30.13 6.85 -12.66
CA ASN A 103 -31.59 6.84 -12.84
C ASN A 103 -32.32 7.32 -11.56
N PHE A 104 -32.41 8.64 -11.42
CA PHE A 104 -33.37 9.43 -10.59
C PHE A 104 -33.30 9.40 -9.04
N ASN A 105 -33.11 10.61 -8.48
CA ASN A 105 -33.81 11.36 -7.40
C ASN A 105 -34.50 10.68 -6.19
N PHE A 106 -34.58 9.36 -6.08
CA PHE A 106 -35.12 8.68 -4.89
C PHE A 106 -34.31 7.41 -4.66
N MET A 107 -33.04 7.57 -4.25
CA MET A 107 -32.28 6.44 -3.77
C MET A 107 -32.91 5.93 -2.47
N ASN A 108 -33.25 4.64 -2.43
CA ASN A 108 -33.81 3.98 -1.25
C ASN A 108 -32.89 4.20 -0.04
N SER A 109 -33.43 4.76 1.04
CA SER A 109 -32.67 5.17 2.23
C SER A 109 -31.89 4.03 2.88
N ASN A 110 -32.37 2.79 2.75
CA ASN A 110 -31.66 1.61 3.25
C ASN A 110 -30.45 1.25 2.38
N PHE A 111 -30.53 1.45 1.07
CA PHE A 111 -29.41 1.22 0.15
C PHE A 111 -28.38 2.34 0.22
N ALA A 112 -28.84 3.59 0.36
CA ALA A 112 -27.98 4.73 0.65
C ALA A 112 -27.23 4.52 1.98
N ASN A 113 -27.90 4.04 3.04
CA ASN A 113 -27.25 3.69 4.31
C ASN A 113 -26.30 2.50 4.21
N TYR A 114 -26.59 1.51 3.36
CA TYR A 114 -25.69 0.37 3.13
C TYR A 114 -24.40 0.81 2.42
N LEU A 115 -24.53 1.65 1.39
CA LEU A 115 -23.39 2.28 0.72
C LEU A 115 -22.65 3.24 1.66
N PHE A 116 -23.36 4.04 2.47
CA PHE A 116 -22.76 4.90 3.48
C PHE A 116 -22.00 4.06 4.51
N THR A 117 -22.58 3.04 5.13
CA THR A 117 -21.85 2.26 6.15
C THR A 117 -20.64 1.50 5.61
N ARG A 118 -20.63 1.11 4.33
CA ARG A 118 -19.49 0.45 3.69
C ARG A 118 -18.46 1.40 3.08
N PHE A 119 -18.85 2.61 2.68
CA PHE A 119 -17.96 3.62 2.04
C PHE A 119 -17.75 4.90 2.87
N ALA A 120 -18.41 5.09 4.02
CA ALA A 120 -18.32 6.30 4.88
C ALA A 120 -16.96 6.46 5.56
N CYS A 121 -16.08 5.47 5.46
CA CYS A 121 -14.67 5.69 5.78
C CYS A 121 -13.96 6.61 4.77
N HIS A 122 -14.60 7.02 3.66
CA HIS A 122 -13.94 7.76 2.56
C HIS A 122 -14.62 9.05 2.09
N ARG A 123 -15.69 9.55 2.73
CA ARG A 123 -16.26 10.87 2.41
C ARG A 123 -16.76 11.60 3.65
N LYS A 124 -16.05 12.66 4.05
CA LYS A 124 -16.69 13.83 4.67
C LYS A 124 -16.49 15.01 3.72
N SER A 125 -17.51 15.30 2.93
CA SER A 125 -17.71 16.63 2.33
C SER A 125 -18.42 17.48 3.37
N ASP A 126 -17.92 18.69 3.63
CA ASP A 126 -18.72 19.74 4.24
C ASP A 126 -18.65 21.00 3.38
N ASP A 127 -19.78 21.67 3.30
CA ASP A 127 -20.28 22.43 2.15
C ASP A 127 -19.95 23.93 2.26
N SER A 128 -18.69 24.25 2.58
CA SER A 128 -18.24 25.65 2.63
C SER A 128 -17.08 25.88 1.66
N LYS A 129 -17.25 26.93 0.83
CA LYS A 129 -16.45 27.30 -0.33
C LYS A 129 -15.03 27.79 0.01
N HIS A 130 -14.22 26.94 0.62
CA HIS A 130 -12.77 27.05 0.58
C HIS A 130 -12.18 25.69 0.26
N CYS A 131 -11.50 25.60 -0.88
CA CYS A 131 -10.75 24.42 -1.27
C CYS A 131 -9.57 24.26 -0.29
N GLN A 132 -9.80 23.59 0.85
CA GLN A 132 -8.72 23.06 1.66
C GLN A 132 -8.39 21.67 1.12
N LEU A 133 -7.15 21.51 0.68
CA LEU A 133 -6.54 20.24 0.30
C LEU A 133 -6.53 19.31 1.53
N GLY A 134 -7.64 18.62 1.78
CA GLY A 134 -7.78 17.68 2.89
C GLY A 134 -7.09 16.37 2.55
N HIS A 135 -5.83 16.21 2.97
CA HIS A 135 -5.22 14.88 3.04
C HIS A 135 -6.09 13.98 3.93
N LEU A 136 -6.39 12.76 3.47
CA LEU A 136 -7.06 11.70 4.24
C LEU A 136 -6.42 11.59 5.63
N ARG A 137 -7.10 12.11 6.65
CA ARG A 137 -6.63 12.09 8.04
C ARG A 137 -6.73 10.67 8.58
N LYS A 138 -5.59 9.99 8.72
CA LYS A 138 -5.49 8.73 9.48
C LYS A 138 -5.67 9.05 10.97
N GLU A 139 -6.16 8.10 11.77
CA GLU A 139 -6.27 8.24 13.24
C GLU A 139 -4.96 8.72 13.89
N ASP A 140 -3.82 8.35 13.30
CA ASP A 140 -2.49 8.79 13.72
C ASP A 140 -2.27 10.32 13.57
N ASP A 141 -2.89 10.99 12.58
CA ASP A 141 -2.85 12.46 12.41
C ASP A 141 -3.59 13.16 13.56
N SER A 142 -4.70 12.58 14.04
CA SER A 142 -5.45 13.12 15.18
C SER A 142 -4.63 13.12 16.47
N VAL A 143 -3.85 12.06 16.73
CA VAL A 143 -2.99 11.97 17.93
C VAL A 143 -1.86 12.99 17.85
N VAL A 144 -1.18 13.09 16.70
CA VAL A 144 -0.08 14.07 16.54
C VAL A 144 -0.60 15.50 16.64
N ARG A 145 -1.74 15.82 16.03
CA ARG A 145 -2.35 17.15 16.14
C ARG A 145 -2.87 17.46 17.53
N LEU A 146 -3.29 16.46 18.30
CA LEU A 146 -3.65 16.66 19.71
C LEU A 146 -2.42 17.07 20.54
N LEU A 147 -1.27 16.46 20.25
CA LEU A 147 0.00 16.77 20.93
C LEU A 147 0.58 18.11 20.48
N PHE A 148 0.40 18.49 19.21
CA PHE A 148 0.96 19.70 18.61
C PHE A 148 -0.12 20.51 17.86
N PRO A 149 -1.07 21.14 18.59
CA PRO A 149 -2.28 21.72 17.98
C PRO A 149 -2.02 22.93 17.08
N PHE A 150 -0.92 23.65 17.29
CA PHE A 150 -0.60 24.89 16.57
C PHE A 150 0.62 24.78 15.66
N ALA A 151 1.29 23.63 15.63
CA ALA A 151 2.52 23.46 14.87
C ALA A 151 2.23 23.11 13.40
N HIS A 152 3.13 23.50 12.52
CA HIS A 152 3.13 23.07 11.13
C HIS A 152 3.73 21.67 11.02
N ILE A 153 2.87 20.66 10.83
CA ILE A 153 3.30 19.26 10.77
C ILE A 153 3.45 18.80 9.32
N LYS A 154 4.62 18.24 8.95
CA LYS A 154 4.82 17.55 7.66
C LYS A 154 4.97 16.05 7.91
N TYR A 155 4.33 15.22 7.09
CA TYR A 155 4.35 13.76 7.22
C TYR A 155 5.20 13.09 6.14
N TYR A 156 5.84 11.98 6.51
CA TYR A 156 6.73 11.22 5.65
C TYR A 156 6.37 9.73 5.67
N GLN A 157 6.64 9.03 4.58
CA GLN A 157 6.46 7.57 4.51
C GLN A 157 7.68 6.81 5.05
N THR A 158 8.86 7.42 4.91
CA THR A 158 10.15 6.81 5.24
C THR A 158 11.12 7.85 5.80
N VAL A 159 12.01 7.43 6.69
CA VAL A 159 13.17 8.21 7.16
C VAL A 159 14.41 7.31 7.19
N HIS A 160 15.59 7.89 7.02
CA HIS A 160 16.85 7.16 7.11
C HIS A 160 17.62 7.61 8.35
N VAL A 161 18.08 6.63 9.13
CA VAL A 161 18.96 6.82 10.29
C VAL A 161 20.28 6.18 9.94
N GLY A 162 21.26 6.99 9.53
CA GLY A 162 22.48 6.48 8.89
C GLY A 162 22.14 5.68 7.62
N ARG A 163 22.44 4.37 7.63
CA ARG A 163 22.13 3.44 6.52
C ARG A 163 20.81 2.69 6.70
N ILE A 164 20.13 2.87 7.83
CA ILE A 164 18.92 2.12 8.18
C ILE A 164 17.70 2.90 7.72
N ARG A 165 16.91 2.30 6.84
CA ARG A 165 15.60 2.83 6.44
C ARG A 165 14.53 2.40 7.43
N LEU A 166 13.78 3.37 7.95
CA LEU A 166 12.55 3.19 8.72
C LEU A 166 11.35 3.59 7.88
N CYS A 167 10.22 2.91 8.03
CA CYS A 167 8.99 3.25 7.31
C CYS A 167 7.75 3.14 8.19
N ILE A 168 6.68 3.83 7.79
CA ILE A 168 5.38 3.70 8.45
C ILE A 168 4.75 2.32 8.17
N ARG A 169 4.00 1.79 9.14
CA ARG A 169 3.30 0.49 9.01
C ARG A 169 2.54 0.32 7.70
N THR A 170 1.76 1.32 7.29
CA THR A 170 0.95 1.21 6.06
C THR A 170 1.80 1.13 4.79
N TYR A 171 3.02 1.66 4.82
CA TYR A 171 3.97 1.50 3.71
C TYR A 171 4.57 0.10 3.71
N ALA A 172 4.86 -0.43 4.91
CA ALA A 172 5.41 -1.76 5.11
C ALA A 172 4.45 -2.89 4.70
N GLU A 173 3.14 -2.72 4.89
CA GLU A 173 2.11 -3.73 4.56
C GLU A 173 2.08 -4.13 3.07
N GLY A 174 2.64 -3.31 2.18
CA GLY A 174 2.79 -3.61 0.75
C GLY A 174 4.15 -4.19 0.35
N LYS A 175 5.03 -4.50 1.32
CA LYS A 175 6.42 -4.93 1.09
C LYS A 175 6.69 -6.31 1.71
N VAL A 176 7.73 -6.96 1.21
CA VAL A 176 8.19 -8.28 1.71
C VAL A 176 8.79 -8.16 3.13
N ALA A 177 9.42 -7.03 3.44
CA ALA A 177 10.03 -6.76 4.74
C ALA A 177 9.27 -5.65 5.49
N ASP A 178 8.90 -5.92 6.74
CA ASP A 178 8.24 -4.95 7.62
C ASP A 178 9.29 -4.11 8.38
N ASP A 179 9.74 -3.04 7.73
CA ASP A 179 10.71 -2.06 8.26
C ASP A 179 10.09 -1.10 9.32
N SER A 180 8.83 -1.30 9.73
CA SER A 180 8.15 -0.42 10.70
C SER A 180 8.35 -0.85 12.16
N ASN A 181 8.90 -2.04 12.40
CA ASN A 181 9.08 -2.59 13.74
C ASN A 181 10.44 -2.19 14.30
N ILE A 182 10.45 -1.59 15.49
CA ILE A 182 11.67 -1.05 16.10
C ILE A 182 11.77 -1.37 17.58
N ILE A 183 12.99 -1.31 18.07
CA ILE A 183 13.36 -1.19 19.47
C ILE A 183 13.78 0.26 19.70
N PHE A 184 13.27 0.86 20.76
CA PHE A 184 13.52 2.26 21.08
C PHE A 184 13.63 2.49 22.59
N ILE A 185 14.27 3.58 22.97
CA ILE A 185 14.37 4.02 24.37
C ILE A 185 13.34 5.12 24.62
N PHE A 186 12.59 5.00 25.71
CA PHE A 186 11.67 6.02 26.20
C PHE A 186 11.72 6.01 27.74
N ASP A 187 11.88 7.17 28.38
CA ASP A 187 12.07 7.29 29.84
C ASP A 187 13.14 6.33 30.41
N ASN A 188 14.29 6.22 29.73
CA ASN A 188 15.40 5.31 30.07
C ASN A 188 15.02 3.81 30.10
N VAL A 189 13.88 3.44 29.53
CA VAL A 189 13.42 2.05 29.41
C VAL A 189 13.36 1.66 27.93
N GLN A 190 13.80 0.44 27.63
CA GLN A 190 13.77 -0.11 26.27
C GLN A 190 12.40 -0.73 25.96
N TYR A 191 11.75 -0.24 24.91
CA TYR A 191 10.47 -0.72 24.42
C TYR A 191 10.60 -1.31 23.03
N ARG A 192 9.57 -2.07 22.63
CA ARG A 192 9.38 -2.62 21.29
C ARG A 192 8.05 -2.12 20.74
N GLY A 193 8.06 -1.64 19.51
CA GLY A 193 6.90 -1.01 18.92
C GLY A 193 6.90 -0.97 17.41
N LYS A 194 5.87 -0.32 16.88
CA LYS A 194 5.64 -0.11 15.45
C LYS A 194 5.53 1.37 15.15
N ILE A 195 6.26 1.83 14.14
CA ILE A 195 6.15 3.18 13.60
C ILE A 195 4.80 3.33 12.91
N ARG A 196 3.98 4.23 13.44
CA ARG A 196 2.66 4.58 12.92
C ARG A 196 2.73 5.78 12.00
N SER A 197 3.51 6.77 12.40
CA SER A 197 3.71 8.00 11.64
C SER A 197 5.15 8.48 11.77
N ILE A 198 5.63 9.12 10.71
CA ILE A 198 6.90 9.86 10.68
C ILE A 198 6.53 11.28 10.32
N PHE A 199 6.96 12.24 11.12
CA PHE A 199 6.59 13.64 10.92
C PHE A 199 7.64 14.62 11.43
N THR A 200 7.65 15.84 10.91
CA THR A 200 8.42 16.97 11.45
C THR A 200 7.47 18.02 12.00
N ILE A 201 7.95 18.78 12.98
CA ILE A 201 7.23 19.87 13.63
C ILE A 201 7.98 21.16 13.28
N ASP A 202 7.30 22.12 12.65
CA ASP A 202 7.87 23.43 12.30
C ASP A 202 9.20 23.33 11.54
N ASP A 203 9.30 22.36 10.62
CA ASP A 203 10.50 22.06 9.82
C ASP A 203 11.74 21.67 10.63
N GLY A 204 11.56 21.24 11.88
CA GLY A 204 12.60 20.66 12.72
C GLY A 204 12.95 19.22 12.38
N GLU A 205 13.62 18.56 13.34
CA GLU A 205 14.03 17.16 13.21
C GLU A 205 12.83 16.19 13.11
N PRO A 206 13.00 15.04 12.43
CA PRO A 206 11.93 14.07 12.32
C PRO A 206 11.66 13.38 13.67
N HIS A 207 10.38 13.20 13.95
CA HIS A 207 9.83 12.43 15.05
C HIS A 207 9.11 11.18 14.53
N LEU A 208 9.08 10.17 15.38
CA LEU A 208 8.38 8.91 15.13
C LEU A 208 7.22 8.79 16.11
N LEU A 209 5.99 8.66 15.61
CA LEU A 209 4.87 8.21 16.45
C LEU A 209 4.93 6.69 16.51
N VAL A 210 5.24 6.14 17.67
CA VAL A 210 5.40 4.70 17.86
C VAL A 210 4.25 4.17 18.70
N GLY A 211 3.54 3.18 18.16
CA GLY A 211 2.64 2.36 18.94
C GLY A 211 3.45 1.24 19.62
N TYR A 212 3.29 1.03 20.91
CA TYR A 212 3.99 -0.03 21.66
C TYR A 212 3.07 -0.73 22.67
N ILE A 213 3.51 -1.90 23.15
CA ILE A 213 2.86 -2.64 24.22
C ILE A 213 3.74 -2.54 25.46
N ALA A 214 3.22 -1.95 26.54
CA ALA A 214 4.00 -1.67 27.74
C ALA A 214 4.41 -2.94 28.51
N ASN A 215 3.50 -3.92 28.59
CA ASN A 215 3.71 -5.14 29.37
C ASN A 215 4.02 -6.31 28.44
N LEU A 216 5.31 -6.50 28.17
CA LEU A 216 5.83 -7.61 27.38
C LEU A 216 6.53 -8.60 28.34
N THR A 217 6.23 -9.88 28.21
CA THR A 217 6.86 -10.96 28.97
C THR A 217 7.70 -11.84 28.06
N PRO A 218 8.85 -12.37 28.50
CA PRO A 218 9.58 -13.38 27.72
C PRO A 218 8.70 -14.58 27.41
N LEU A 219 8.81 -15.14 26.21
CA LEU A 219 8.08 -16.35 25.82
C LEU A 219 8.60 -17.52 26.65
N THR A 220 7.70 -18.18 27.36
CA THR A 220 7.99 -19.40 28.10
C THR A 220 7.37 -20.59 27.36
N CYS A 221 8.12 -21.67 27.21
CA CYS A 221 7.65 -22.94 26.69
C CYS A 221 7.84 -24.02 27.75
N GLU A 222 6.77 -24.73 28.07
CA GLU A 222 6.84 -25.94 28.88
C GLU A 222 7.58 -27.01 28.08
N ILE A 223 8.61 -27.63 28.68
CA ILE A 223 9.30 -28.80 28.14
C ILE A 223 8.65 -30.08 28.69
N ASP A 224 8.41 -30.09 30.00
CA ASP A 224 7.69 -31.13 30.74
C ASP A 224 6.91 -30.50 31.92
N ASP A 225 6.26 -31.33 32.75
CA ASP A 225 5.44 -30.87 33.89
C ASP A 225 6.22 -30.08 34.96
N THR A 226 7.55 -30.05 34.90
CA THR A 226 8.44 -29.46 35.90
C THR A 226 9.40 -28.40 35.35
N GLU A 227 9.66 -28.40 34.04
CA GLU A 227 10.66 -27.56 33.39
C GLU A 227 10.06 -26.62 32.36
N ASN A 228 10.45 -25.35 32.46
CA ASN A 228 10.07 -24.28 31.56
C ASN A 228 11.30 -23.65 30.92
N PHE A 229 11.33 -23.55 29.60
CA PHE A 229 12.35 -22.82 28.87
C PHE A 229 11.91 -21.39 28.56
N VAL A 230 12.74 -20.41 28.90
CA VAL A 230 12.45 -18.98 28.71
C VAL A 230 13.26 -18.40 27.56
N TYR A 231 12.56 -17.96 26.51
CA TYR A 231 13.15 -17.29 25.36
C TYR A 231 13.27 -15.78 25.61
N HIS A 232 14.38 -15.32 26.20
CA HIS A 232 14.60 -13.90 26.52
C HIS A 232 14.54 -12.96 25.30
N ASN A 233 14.84 -13.47 24.10
CA ASN A 233 14.86 -12.68 22.86
C ASN A 233 13.53 -12.67 22.12
N ILE A 234 12.52 -13.39 22.63
CA ILE A 234 11.16 -13.42 22.09
C ILE A 234 10.25 -12.92 23.18
N LEU A 235 9.78 -11.69 23.05
CA LEU A 235 8.80 -11.14 23.99
C LEU A 235 7.40 -11.35 23.44
N PHE A 236 6.48 -11.75 24.30
CA PHE A 236 5.08 -11.92 23.97
C PHE A 236 4.18 -11.03 24.82
N ALA A 237 3.01 -10.69 24.27
CA ALA A 237 1.91 -10.08 25.02
C ALA A 237 0.58 -10.61 24.49
N THR A 238 -0.38 -10.83 25.40
CA THR A 238 -1.75 -11.25 25.08
C THR A 238 -2.74 -10.09 24.95
N THR A 239 -2.28 -8.86 25.18
CA THR A 239 -3.13 -7.66 25.17
C THR A 239 -3.23 -7.05 23.78
N THR A 240 -4.41 -6.58 23.42
CA THR A 240 -4.65 -5.75 22.22
C THR A 240 -4.47 -4.25 22.47
N LYS A 241 -4.17 -3.84 23.71
CA LYS A 241 -4.03 -2.43 24.07
C LYS A 241 -2.65 -1.92 23.66
N TRP A 242 -2.64 -1.01 22.69
CA TRP A 242 -1.46 -0.27 22.28
C TRP A 242 -1.43 1.08 23.01
N SER A 243 -0.24 1.47 23.46
CA SER A 243 0.07 2.83 23.89
C SER A 243 0.81 3.54 22.76
N TYR A 244 0.73 4.86 22.70
CA TYR A 244 1.34 5.66 21.64
C TYR A 244 2.22 6.72 22.26
N VAL A 245 3.41 6.89 21.69
CA VAL A 245 4.38 7.86 22.18
C VAL A 245 5.13 8.47 20.99
N PRO A 246 5.26 9.81 20.93
CA PRO A 246 6.19 10.45 20.03
C PRO A 246 7.61 10.27 20.58
N ILE A 247 8.53 9.81 19.75
CA ILE A 247 9.96 9.74 20.08
C ILE A 247 10.77 10.48 19.03
N GLU A 248 11.92 11.00 19.43
CA GLU A 248 12.92 11.48 18.50
C GLU A 248 13.55 10.30 17.75
N VAL A 249 14.05 10.57 16.54
CA VAL A 249 14.76 9.55 15.75
C VAL A 249 15.99 9.01 16.48
N ASN A 250 16.63 9.80 17.35
CA ASN A 250 17.79 9.36 18.14
C ASN A 250 17.45 8.34 19.23
N ALA A 251 16.16 8.18 19.57
CA ALA A 251 15.71 7.15 20.51
C ALA A 251 15.60 5.76 19.86
N PHE A 252 15.74 5.67 18.54
CA PHE A 252 15.82 4.40 17.82
C PHE A 252 17.11 3.65 18.18
N VAL A 253 16.96 2.37 18.55
CA VAL A 253 18.09 1.48 18.85
C VAL A 253 18.36 0.56 17.67
N GLU A 254 17.38 -0.26 17.30
CA GLU A 254 17.52 -1.27 16.25
C GLU A 254 16.15 -1.71 15.70
N LYS A 255 16.16 -2.47 14.60
CA LYS A 255 14.93 -3.08 14.05
C LYS A 255 14.50 -4.28 14.88
N SER A 256 13.20 -4.54 14.92
CA SER A 256 12.65 -5.79 15.47
C SER A 256 11.81 -6.54 14.44
N ILE A 257 11.53 -7.81 14.71
CA ILE A 257 10.55 -8.58 13.95
C ILE A 257 9.28 -8.65 14.78
N PHE A 258 8.15 -8.31 14.16
CA PHE A 258 6.85 -8.44 14.79
C PHE A 258 6.04 -9.55 14.13
N PHE A 259 5.42 -10.38 14.96
CA PHE A 259 4.44 -11.35 14.53
C PHE A 259 3.15 -11.22 15.34
N ARG A 260 2.02 -11.32 14.67
CA ARG A 260 0.69 -11.36 15.29
C ARG A 260 0.06 -12.69 14.96
N SER A 261 -0.42 -13.42 15.98
CA SER A 261 -1.12 -14.68 15.75
C SER A 261 -2.40 -14.46 14.93
N SER A 262 -2.83 -15.48 14.18
CA SER A 262 -4.06 -15.44 13.38
C SER A 262 -5.31 -15.18 14.22
N ALA A 263 -5.32 -15.66 15.47
CA ALA A 263 -6.37 -15.37 16.44
C ALA A 263 -6.35 -13.91 16.94
N GLY A 264 -5.28 -13.16 16.66
CA GLY A 264 -5.10 -11.78 17.09
C GLY A 264 -4.85 -11.61 18.60
N ILE A 265 -4.67 -12.73 19.30
CA ILE A 265 -4.54 -12.82 20.76
C ILE A 265 -3.12 -12.47 21.21
N SER A 266 -2.10 -12.86 20.43
CA SER A 266 -0.70 -12.75 20.87
C SER A 266 0.15 -11.95 19.89
N TYR A 267 0.99 -11.10 20.45
CA TYR A 267 2.00 -10.31 19.75
C TYR A 267 3.37 -10.80 20.15
N PHE A 268 4.25 -11.01 19.18
CA PHE A 268 5.61 -11.47 19.41
C PHE A 268 6.59 -10.46 18.82
N PHE A 269 7.60 -10.11 19.60
CA PHE A 269 8.71 -9.30 19.16
C PHE A 269 10.00 -10.09 19.30
N ARG A 270 10.76 -10.19 18.21
CA ARG A 270 12.06 -10.85 18.18
C ARG A 270 13.15 -9.87 17.80
N GLN A 271 14.28 -9.95 18.50
CA GLN A 271 15.51 -9.27 18.09
C GLN A 271 16.12 -10.02 16.90
N PRO A 272 16.37 -9.36 15.75
CA PRO A 272 17.01 -10.01 14.62
C PRO A 272 18.43 -10.43 15.03
N THR A 273 18.85 -11.65 14.68
CA THR A 273 20.27 -12.02 14.82
C THR A 273 21.07 -11.37 13.70
N LEU A 274 22.37 -11.17 13.90
CA LEU A 274 23.27 -10.54 12.92
C LEU A 274 23.16 -11.18 11.51
N ASP A 275 22.93 -12.49 11.44
CA ASP A 275 22.74 -13.23 10.19
C ASP A 275 21.48 -12.85 9.40
N HIS A 276 20.49 -12.21 10.03
CA HIS A 276 19.27 -11.70 9.39
C HIS A 276 19.37 -10.21 9.01
N CYS A 277 20.46 -9.53 9.40
CA CYS A 277 20.69 -8.11 9.18
C CYS A 277 21.64 -7.82 7.99
N SER A 278 22.14 -8.85 7.30
CA SER A 278 22.99 -8.76 6.10
C SER A 278 22.20 -8.84 4.81
#